data_AF-A0A8U0A6L8-F1
#
_entry.id   AF-A0A8U0A6L8-F1
#
_cell.length_a   1.000
_cell.length_b   1.000
_cell.length_c   1.000
_cell.angle_alpha   90.00
_cell.angle_beta   90.00
_cell.angle_gamma   90.00
#
_symmetry.space_group_name_H-M   'P 1'
#
loop_
_entity.id
_entity.type
_entity.pdbx_description
1 polymer ?
#
loop_
_entity_poly.entity_id
_entity_poly.type
_entity_poly.pdbx_seq_one_letter_code
_entity_poly.pdbx_strand_id
1 'polypeptide(L)'
;MSTLTIAKKDFRDGIRSRALFVVTGLFTMFTAVLTYFYIEYGATADGSSQATAVINSLSDPVSIFLPLLGTMLGYKAVVGERESGSLKFLLGLPYTRRDVVFGKLLGCASIVAVTVLVGIIIAGIIIAVRVGTLPIAAYTRFTGTMIVLGIVFVAVAIAFSAVTSSTTVATWGAVGLVILFTFLWDTVLLVVKGFVVTDIDRSPPEWFFLFKRLNPRNAFDAALGGASGPTPFYLELWFGIVIFGVWLVVPLGLAYLRFQREDLA
;
A
#
# COMPACT_ATOMS: atom_id res chain seq x y z
N MET A 1 -25.24 4.96 -14.00
CA MET A 1 -24.01 5.63 -13.56
C MET A 1 -22.86 4.71 -13.89
N SER A 2 -21.90 5.20 -14.67
CA SER A 2 -20.66 4.46 -14.95
C SER A 2 -19.85 4.32 -13.65
N THR A 3 -19.02 3.29 -13.54
CA THR A 3 -17.99 3.12 -12.49
C THR A 3 -17.23 4.43 -12.22
N LEU A 4 -17.01 5.22 -13.27
CA LEU A 4 -16.36 6.53 -13.23
C LEU A 4 -17.14 7.58 -12.41
N THR A 5 -18.48 7.54 -12.43
CA THR A 5 -19.31 8.49 -11.68
C THR A 5 -19.19 8.25 -10.18
N ILE A 6 -19.20 6.97 -9.77
CA ILE A 6 -18.99 6.56 -8.37
C ILE A 6 -17.59 6.99 -7.93
N ALA A 7 -16.57 6.63 -8.71
CA ALA A 7 -15.18 7.02 -8.41
C ALA A 7 -15.00 8.53 -8.26
N LYS A 8 -15.61 9.33 -9.16
CA LYS A 8 -15.54 10.80 -9.11
C LYS A 8 -16.23 11.39 -7.89
N LYS A 9 -17.34 10.79 -7.46
CA LYS A 9 -18.05 11.18 -6.24
C LYS A 9 -17.16 10.88 -5.02
N ASP A 10 -16.71 9.64 -4.86
CA ASP A 10 -15.90 9.22 -3.71
C ASP A 10 -14.60 10.00 -3.61
N PHE A 11 -13.93 10.26 -4.74
CA PHE A 11 -12.74 11.11 -4.78
C PHE A 11 -13.04 12.54 -4.31
N ARG A 12 -14.15 13.12 -4.76
CA ARG A 12 -14.54 14.49 -4.40
C ARG A 12 -14.94 14.61 -2.94
N ASP A 13 -15.64 13.61 -2.41
CA ASP A 13 -16.04 13.57 -1.01
C ASP A 13 -14.80 13.34 -0.12
N GLY A 14 -13.89 12.48 -0.56
CA GLY A 14 -12.62 12.20 0.12
C GLY A 14 -11.67 13.40 0.16
N ILE A 15 -11.47 14.11 -0.96
CA ILE A 15 -10.53 15.24 -1.02
C ILE A 15 -10.98 16.45 -0.18
N ARG A 16 -12.27 16.53 0.15
CA ARG A 16 -12.82 17.57 1.04
C ARG A 16 -12.77 17.18 2.51
N SER A 17 -12.40 15.95 2.83
CA SER A 17 -12.32 15.47 4.20
C SER A 17 -11.13 16.06 4.93
N ARG A 18 -11.37 16.64 6.11
CA ARG A 18 -10.30 17.13 7.02
C ARG A 18 -9.33 16.01 7.38
N ALA A 19 -9.81 14.78 7.53
CA ALA A 19 -8.97 13.63 7.84
C ALA A 19 -7.94 13.37 6.71
N LEU A 20 -8.32 13.57 5.45
CA LEU A 20 -7.40 13.39 4.34
C LEU A 20 -6.29 14.43 4.34
N PHE A 21 -6.62 15.70 4.59
CA PHE A 21 -5.62 16.76 4.69
C PHE A 21 -4.62 16.49 5.82
N VAL A 22 -5.11 16.02 6.98
CA VAL A 22 -4.24 15.64 8.11
C VAL A 22 -3.32 14.49 7.72
N VAL A 23 -3.85 13.42 7.12
CA VAL A 23 -3.04 12.24 6.71
C VAL A 23 -2.04 12.61 5.61
N THR A 24 -2.44 13.42 4.64
CA THR A 24 -1.55 13.88 3.56
C THR A 24 -0.47 14.80 4.10
N GLY A 25 -0.82 15.72 4.99
CA GLY A 25 0.13 16.58 5.69
C GLY A 25 1.12 15.78 6.53
N LEU A 26 0.63 14.78 7.28
CA LEU A 26 1.48 13.89 8.08
C LEU A 26 2.42 13.06 7.21
N PHE A 27 1.92 12.46 6.13
CA PHE A 27 2.74 11.70 5.19
C PHE A 27 3.82 12.58 4.53
N THR A 28 3.43 13.78 4.11
CA THR A 28 4.33 14.77 3.51
C THR A 28 5.39 15.23 4.49
N MET A 29 4.99 15.60 5.71
CA MET A 29 5.91 15.99 6.77
C MET A 29 6.88 14.84 7.09
N PHE A 30 6.35 13.63 7.25
CA PHE A 30 7.15 12.44 7.55
C PHE A 30 8.20 12.17 6.47
N THR A 31 7.79 12.12 5.20
CA THR A 31 8.70 11.89 4.07
C THR A 31 9.71 13.03 3.90
N ALA A 32 9.29 14.29 4.04
CA ALA A 32 10.18 15.45 3.97
C ALA A 32 11.24 15.46 5.08
N VAL A 33 10.82 15.20 6.32
CA VAL A 33 11.69 15.13 7.49
C VAL A 33 12.71 14.00 7.30
N LEU A 34 12.28 12.79 6.98
CA LEU A 34 13.20 11.67 6.76
C LEU A 34 14.18 11.96 5.63
N THR A 35 13.71 12.51 4.51
CA THR A 35 14.57 12.91 3.38
C THR A 35 15.67 13.88 3.84
N TYR A 36 15.30 14.90 4.62
CA TYR A 36 16.26 15.87 5.17
C TYR A 36 17.28 15.19 6.10
N PHE A 37 16.82 14.37 7.05
CA PHE A 37 17.69 13.65 7.98
C PHE A 37 18.66 12.70 7.25
N TYR A 38 18.20 11.95 6.25
CA TYR A 38 19.07 11.06 5.47
C TYR A 38 20.12 11.81 4.66
N ILE A 39 19.83 13.03 4.18
CA ILE A 39 20.81 13.86 3.49
C ILE A 39 21.84 14.42 4.48
N GLU A 40 21.39 14.94 5.63
CA GLU A 40 22.25 15.63 6.60
C GLU A 40 23.18 14.67 7.36
N TYR A 41 22.69 13.47 7.70
CA TYR A 41 23.43 12.49 8.49
C TYR A 41 23.88 11.26 7.69
N GLY A 42 23.58 11.20 6.38
CA GLY A 42 23.96 10.10 5.51
C GLY A 42 25.44 10.15 5.12
N ALA A 43 26.13 9.02 5.29
CA ALA A 43 27.53 8.89 4.90
C ALA A 43 27.69 8.60 3.40
N THR A 44 27.75 9.64 2.56
CA THR A 44 28.05 9.51 1.12
C THR A 44 28.73 10.78 0.59
N ALA A 45 29.85 10.63 -0.13
CA ALA A 45 30.64 11.76 -0.65
C ALA A 45 30.27 12.20 -2.08
N ASP A 46 29.54 11.38 -2.85
CA ASP A 46 29.09 11.73 -4.21
C ASP A 46 27.57 11.99 -4.26
N GLY A 47 27.16 13.08 -4.91
CA GLY A 47 25.76 13.53 -4.96
C GLY A 47 24.82 12.54 -5.65
N SER A 48 25.27 11.85 -6.71
CA SER A 48 24.40 10.89 -7.42
C SER A 48 24.15 9.62 -6.58
N SER A 49 25.20 9.14 -5.91
CA SER A 49 25.12 8.03 -4.96
C SER A 49 24.27 8.39 -3.74
N GLN A 50 24.41 9.62 -3.23
CA GLN A 50 23.62 10.14 -2.11
C GLN A 50 22.12 10.19 -2.45
N ALA A 51 21.74 10.75 -3.61
CA ALA A 51 20.34 10.82 -4.01
C ALA A 51 19.69 9.43 -4.11
N THR A 52 20.41 8.46 -4.67
CA THR A 52 19.94 7.07 -4.75
C THR A 52 19.83 6.43 -3.37
N ALA A 53 20.79 6.67 -2.48
CA ALA A 53 20.76 6.18 -1.11
C ALA A 53 19.57 6.74 -0.32
N VAL A 54 19.26 8.04 -0.47
CA VAL A 54 18.10 8.68 0.16
C VAL A 54 16.80 8.05 -0.33
N ILE A 55 16.65 7.84 -1.65
CA ILE A 55 15.47 7.18 -2.23
C ILE A 55 15.29 5.78 -1.64
N ASN A 56 16.36 4.97 -1.62
CA ASN A 56 16.30 3.61 -1.09
C ASN A 56 15.97 3.61 0.41
N SER A 57 16.51 4.55 1.17
CA SER A 57 16.29 4.68 2.62
C SER A 57 14.85 5.06 2.99
N LEU A 58 14.12 5.72 2.07
CA LEU A 58 12.70 6.04 2.26
C LEU A 58 11.78 4.82 2.05
N SER A 59 12.30 3.70 1.51
CA SER A 59 11.49 2.51 1.18
C SER A 59 10.84 1.90 2.43
N ASP A 60 11.65 1.54 3.41
CA ASP A 60 11.21 0.94 4.67
C ASP A 60 10.16 1.80 5.41
N PRO A 61 10.41 3.08 5.71
CA PRO A 61 9.46 3.89 6.46
C PRO A 61 8.15 4.13 5.71
N VAL A 62 8.20 4.35 4.39
CA VAL A 62 6.96 4.56 3.61
C VAL A 62 6.18 3.25 3.43
N SER A 63 6.87 2.11 3.33
CA SER A 63 6.23 0.80 3.26
C SER A 63 5.37 0.48 4.50
N ILE A 64 5.67 1.09 5.65
CA ILE A 64 4.87 0.99 6.89
C ILE A 64 3.65 1.93 6.84
N PHE A 65 3.82 3.10 6.25
CA PHE A 65 2.78 4.13 6.19
C PHE A 65 1.65 3.77 5.21
N LEU A 66 1.96 3.15 4.08
CA LEU A 66 0.98 2.81 3.04
C LEU A 66 -0.11 1.81 3.49
N PRO A 67 0.18 0.74 4.26
CA PRO A 67 -0.85 -0.09 4.88
C PRO A 67 -1.80 0.70 5.77
N LEU A 68 -1.29 1.61 6.59
CA LEU A 68 -2.10 2.48 7.45
C LEU A 68 -3.05 3.33 6.61
N LEU A 69 -2.51 3.99 5.58
CA LEU A 69 -3.28 4.87 4.70
C LEU A 69 -4.33 4.10 3.88
N GLY A 70 -3.95 2.99 3.26
CA GLY A 70 -4.85 2.16 2.45
C GLY A 70 -5.98 1.55 3.27
N THR A 71 -5.68 1.03 4.46
CA THR A 71 -6.70 0.49 5.37
C THR A 71 -7.62 1.56 5.93
N MET A 72 -7.10 2.72 6.33
CA MET A 72 -7.90 3.85 6.80
C MET A 72 -8.89 4.35 5.73
N LEU A 73 -8.52 4.30 4.45
CA LEU A 73 -9.43 4.69 3.37
C LEU A 73 -10.43 3.59 3.00
N GLY A 74 -10.02 2.32 3.06
CA GLY A 74 -10.83 1.20 2.58
C GLY A 74 -11.74 0.54 3.62
N TYR A 75 -11.48 0.67 4.93
CA TYR A 75 -12.16 -0.16 5.94
C TYR A 75 -13.68 0.05 6.04
N LYS A 76 -14.16 1.29 5.83
CA LYS A 76 -15.59 1.63 5.82
C LYS A 76 -16.19 1.63 4.42
N ALA A 77 -15.43 1.22 3.41
CA ALA A 77 -15.85 1.36 2.03
C ALA A 77 -17.15 0.64 1.73
N VAL A 78 -17.36 -0.58 2.22
CA VAL A 78 -18.60 -1.31 1.88
C VAL A 78 -19.53 -1.44 3.07
N VAL A 79 -18.99 -1.79 4.24
CA VAL A 79 -19.80 -1.94 5.46
C VAL A 79 -20.49 -0.65 5.88
N GLY A 80 -19.86 0.52 5.68
CA GLY A 80 -20.46 1.81 6.06
C GLY A 80 -21.67 2.18 5.21
N GLU A 81 -21.66 1.82 3.91
CA GLU A 81 -22.82 1.99 3.03
C GLU A 81 -23.92 0.96 3.30
N ARG A 82 -23.53 -0.25 3.73
CA ARG A 82 -24.48 -1.31 4.14
C ARG A 82 -25.23 -0.90 5.41
N GLU A 83 -24.53 -0.44 6.45
CA GLU A 83 -25.14 -0.03 7.73
C GLU A 83 -25.98 1.23 7.61
N SER A 84 -25.59 2.20 6.78
CA SER A 84 -26.38 3.41 6.54
C SER A 84 -27.63 3.18 5.68
N GLY A 85 -27.84 1.96 5.17
CA GLY A 85 -28.95 1.61 4.28
C GLY A 85 -28.83 2.20 2.87
N SER A 86 -27.78 2.97 2.57
CA SER A 86 -27.53 3.58 1.26
C SER A 86 -27.38 2.53 0.16
N LEU A 87 -26.85 1.36 0.50
CA LEU A 87 -26.69 0.24 -0.42
C LEU A 87 -28.04 -0.24 -1.01
N LYS A 88 -29.14 -0.16 -0.25
CA LYS A 88 -30.49 -0.54 -0.72
C LYS A 88 -31.03 0.43 -1.77
N PHE A 89 -30.75 1.72 -1.64
CA PHE A 89 -31.10 2.73 -2.65
C PHE A 89 -30.25 2.61 -3.92
N LEU A 90 -28.97 2.28 -3.78
CA LEU A 90 -28.07 2.06 -4.93
C LEU A 90 -28.44 0.81 -5.74
N LEU A 91 -28.91 -0.25 -5.07
CA LEU A 91 -29.34 -1.50 -5.73
C LEU A 91 -30.77 -1.45 -6.30
N GLY A 92 -31.56 -0.41 -5.99
CA GLY A 92 -32.85 -0.14 -6.63
C GLY A 92 -32.72 0.46 -8.05
N LEU A 93 -31.50 0.80 -8.46
CA LEU A 93 -31.14 1.26 -9.79
C LEU A 93 -30.42 0.11 -10.54
N PRO A 94 -30.44 0.07 -11.89
CA PRO A 94 -29.89 -1.04 -12.68
C PRO A 94 -28.35 -1.06 -12.67
N TYR A 95 -27.74 -1.33 -11.51
CA TYR A 95 -26.29 -1.34 -11.31
C TYR A 95 -25.81 -2.68 -10.75
N THR A 96 -24.65 -3.13 -11.23
CA THR A 96 -24.08 -4.38 -10.75
C THR A 96 -23.22 -4.15 -9.50
N ARG A 97 -23.20 -5.11 -8.58
CA ARG A 97 -22.34 -5.05 -7.37
C ARG A 97 -20.85 -4.87 -7.70
N ARG A 98 -20.42 -5.25 -8.92
CA ARG A 98 -19.06 -5.03 -9.43
C ARG A 98 -18.75 -3.54 -9.59
N ASP A 99 -19.68 -2.78 -10.16
CA ASP A 99 -19.46 -1.38 -10.50
C ASP A 99 -19.20 -0.52 -9.25
N VAL A 100 -19.86 -0.87 -8.15
CA VAL A 100 -19.66 -0.23 -6.84
C VAL A 100 -18.26 -0.50 -6.31
N VAL A 101 -17.83 -1.76 -6.27
CA VAL A 101 -16.50 -2.14 -5.74
C VAL A 101 -15.37 -1.51 -6.56
N PHE A 102 -15.46 -1.59 -7.90
CA PHE A 102 -14.45 -0.99 -8.78
C PHE A 102 -14.45 0.54 -8.72
N GLY A 103 -15.63 1.17 -8.68
CA GLY A 103 -15.74 2.61 -8.52
C GLY A 103 -15.09 3.08 -7.21
N LYS A 104 -15.32 2.34 -6.13
CA LYS A 104 -14.74 2.63 -4.82
C LYS A 104 -13.23 2.44 -4.77
N LEU A 105 -12.75 1.34 -5.35
CA LEU A 105 -11.32 1.09 -5.51
C LEU A 105 -10.65 2.25 -6.26
N LEU A 106 -11.23 2.70 -7.38
CA LEU A 106 -10.68 3.82 -8.17
C LEU A 106 -10.71 5.14 -7.41
N GLY A 107 -11.80 5.43 -6.68
CA GLY A 107 -11.92 6.62 -5.84
C GLY A 107 -10.83 6.66 -4.76
N CYS A 108 -10.72 5.59 -3.97
CA CYS A 108 -9.70 5.47 -2.93
C CYS A 108 -8.28 5.40 -3.51
N ALA A 109 -8.04 4.68 -4.60
CA ALA A 109 -6.75 4.62 -5.29
C ALA A 109 -6.27 5.99 -5.75
N SER A 110 -7.18 6.82 -6.28
CA SER A 110 -6.88 8.19 -6.70
C SER A 110 -6.48 9.06 -5.52
N ILE A 111 -7.15 8.90 -4.37
CA ILE A 111 -6.81 9.60 -3.13
C ILE A 111 -5.39 9.21 -2.67
N VAL A 112 -5.08 7.91 -2.63
CA VAL A 112 -3.74 7.41 -2.29
C VAL A 112 -2.69 7.97 -3.23
N ALA A 113 -2.94 7.93 -4.54
CA ALA A 113 -2.02 8.43 -5.54
C ALA A 113 -1.72 9.91 -5.32
N VAL A 114 -2.74 10.74 -5.06
CA VAL A 114 -2.55 12.16 -4.76
C VAL A 114 -1.74 12.36 -3.47
N THR A 115 -2.07 11.66 -2.39
CA THR A 115 -1.32 11.77 -1.13
C THR A 115 0.15 11.40 -1.29
N VAL A 116 0.42 10.30 -2.01
CA VAL A 116 1.79 9.86 -2.30
C VAL A 116 2.50 10.89 -3.17
N LEU A 117 1.88 11.35 -4.26
CA LEU A 117 2.48 12.33 -5.16
C LEU A 117 2.83 13.63 -4.43
N VAL A 118 1.96 14.16 -3.58
CA VAL A 118 2.25 15.39 -2.82
C VAL A 118 3.46 15.22 -1.91
N GLY A 119 3.50 14.15 -1.12
CA GLY A 119 4.62 13.90 -0.21
C GLY A 119 5.93 13.67 -0.94
N ILE A 120 5.88 12.87 -2.01
CA ILE A 120 7.04 12.55 -2.81
C ILE A 120 7.53 13.78 -3.57
N ILE A 121 6.69 14.57 -4.27
CA ILE A 121 7.13 15.81 -4.92
C ILE A 121 7.92 16.72 -3.96
N ILE A 122 7.46 16.87 -2.72
CA ILE A 122 8.17 17.67 -1.71
C ILE A 122 9.52 17.04 -1.34
N ALA A 123 9.57 15.73 -1.10
CA ALA A 123 10.84 15.02 -0.89
C ALA A 123 11.81 15.18 -2.08
N GLY A 124 11.30 15.13 -3.31
CA GLY A 124 12.08 15.28 -4.54
C GLY A 124 12.66 16.68 -4.69
N ILE A 125 11.90 17.71 -4.31
CA ILE A 125 12.39 19.10 -4.25
C ILE A 125 13.53 19.20 -3.23
N ILE A 126 13.39 18.59 -2.05
CA ILE A 126 14.44 18.60 -1.01
C ILE A 126 15.71 17.94 -1.54
N ILE A 127 15.61 16.78 -2.20
CA ILE A 127 16.75 16.08 -2.80
C ILE A 127 17.39 16.96 -3.88
N ALA A 128 16.60 17.51 -4.80
CA ALA A 128 17.12 18.35 -5.89
C ALA A 128 17.85 19.61 -5.39
N VAL A 129 17.31 20.27 -4.36
CA VAL A 129 17.91 21.49 -3.80
C VAL A 129 19.16 21.20 -2.97
N ARG A 130 19.17 20.11 -2.19
CA ARG A 130 20.26 19.83 -1.23
C ARG A 130 21.39 19.00 -1.85
N VAL A 131 21.06 18.06 -2.73
CA VAL A 131 22.01 17.14 -3.36
C VAL A 131 22.43 17.62 -4.75
N GLY A 132 21.62 18.47 -5.40
CA GLY A 132 21.90 19.02 -6.73
C GLY A 132 21.66 18.04 -7.89
N THR A 133 21.30 16.79 -7.60
CA THR A 133 20.98 15.77 -8.60
C THR A 133 19.75 14.96 -8.17
N LEU A 134 18.97 14.48 -9.15
CA LEU A 134 17.84 13.59 -8.91
C LEU A 134 17.85 12.48 -9.97
N PRO A 135 18.08 11.21 -9.61
CA PRO A 135 18.03 10.10 -10.56
C PRO A 135 16.58 9.84 -10.98
N ILE A 136 16.12 10.53 -12.04
CA ILE A 136 14.72 10.58 -12.47
C ILE A 136 14.14 9.17 -12.63
N ALA A 137 14.85 8.26 -13.30
CA ALA A 137 14.37 6.89 -13.53
C ALA A 137 14.13 6.11 -12.23
N ALA A 138 15.06 6.20 -11.26
CA ALA A 138 14.92 5.56 -9.96
C ALA A 138 13.78 6.20 -9.16
N TYR A 139 13.67 7.52 -9.20
CA TYR A 139 12.66 8.28 -8.49
C TYR A 139 11.24 8.03 -9.01
N THR A 140 11.06 7.96 -10.33
CA THR A 140 9.79 7.62 -10.95
C THR A 140 9.39 6.17 -10.66
N ARG A 141 10.34 5.22 -10.71
CA ARG A 141 10.10 3.83 -10.33
C ARG A 141 9.65 3.74 -8.87
N PHE A 142 10.36 4.42 -7.98
CA PHE A 142 10.02 4.51 -6.56
C PHE A 142 8.60 5.01 -6.32
N THR A 143 8.27 6.15 -6.94
CA THR A 143 6.93 6.75 -6.85
C THR A 143 5.85 5.79 -7.38
N GLY A 144 6.08 5.16 -8.54
CA GLY A 144 5.15 4.23 -9.14
C GLY A 144 4.87 3.02 -8.26
N THR A 145 5.93 2.40 -7.72
CA THR A 145 5.79 1.25 -6.81
C THR A 145 5.04 1.64 -5.53
N MET A 146 5.22 2.86 -5.01
CA MET A 146 4.52 3.32 -3.80
C MET A 146 3.02 3.46 -4.02
N ILE A 147 2.65 4.04 -5.16
CA ILE A 147 1.25 4.18 -5.55
C ILE A 147 0.62 2.79 -5.68
N VAL A 148 1.30 1.86 -6.37
CA VAL A 148 0.81 0.47 -6.51
C VAL A 148 0.64 -0.21 -5.16
N LEU A 149 1.63 -0.11 -4.27
CA LEU A 149 1.56 -0.69 -2.92
C LEU A 149 0.38 -0.12 -2.12
N GLY A 150 0.18 1.20 -2.17
CA GLY A 150 -0.95 1.84 -1.51
C GLY A 150 -2.30 1.38 -2.08
N ILE A 151 -2.41 1.21 -3.41
CA ILE A 151 -3.61 0.65 -4.06
C ILE A 151 -3.87 -0.79 -3.62
N VAL A 152 -2.82 -1.61 -3.49
CA VAL A 152 -2.95 -2.99 -2.98
C VAL A 152 -3.56 -2.98 -1.58
N PHE A 153 -3.09 -2.13 -0.66
CA PHE A 153 -3.68 -2.05 0.68
C PHE A 153 -5.10 -1.51 0.70
N VAL A 154 -5.45 -0.59 -0.19
CA VAL A 154 -6.85 -0.18 -0.41
C VAL A 154 -7.69 -1.38 -0.85
N ALA A 155 -7.23 -2.16 -1.82
CA ALA A 155 -7.94 -3.33 -2.32
C ALA A 155 -8.19 -4.37 -1.22
N VAL A 156 -7.15 -4.67 -0.41
CA VAL A 156 -7.26 -5.56 0.75
C VAL A 156 -8.27 -5.03 1.77
N ALA A 157 -8.23 -3.74 2.07
CA ALA A 157 -9.15 -3.13 3.03
C ALA A 157 -10.59 -3.11 2.56
N ILE A 158 -10.84 -2.81 1.28
CA ILE A 158 -12.17 -2.88 0.66
C ILE A 158 -12.67 -4.33 0.68
N ALA A 159 -11.82 -5.29 0.33
CA ALA A 159 -12.16 -6.71 0.39
C ALA A 159 -12.51 -7.18 1.81
N PHE A 160 -11.80 -6.69 2.83
CA PHE A 160 -12.13 -7.00 4.21
C PHE A 160 -13.45 -6.34 4.65
N SER A 161 -13.65 -5.07 4.29
CA SER A 161 -14.89 -4.32 4.52
C SER A 161 -16.10 -5.00 3.90
N ALA A 162 -15.93 -5.55 2.70
CA ALA A 162 -16.93 -6.28 1.94
C ALA A 162 -17.44 -7.56 2.63
N VAL A 163 -16.53 -8.29 3.27
CA VAL A 163 -16.80 -9.56 3.93
C VAL A 163 -17.37 -9.37 5.35
N THR A 164 -17.23 -8.17 5.90
CA THR A 164 -17.60 -7.85 7.27
C THR A 164 -19.02 -7.29 7.36
N SER A 165 -19.80 -7.75 8.34
CA SER A 165 -21.19 -7.31 8.54
C SER A 165 -21.35 -6.09 9.46
N SER A 166 -20.35 -5.77 10.28
CA SER A 166 -20.39 -4.66 11.24
C SER A 166 -19.22 -3.70 11.08
N THR A 167 -19.50 -2.40 11.14
CA THR A 167 -18.49 -1.33 11.09
C THR A 167 -17.47 -1.46 12.22
N THR A 168 -17.88 -1.93 13.41
CA THR A 168 -16.97 -2.16 14.54
C THR A 168 -15.94 -3.24 14.20
N VAL A 169 -16.39 -4.35 13.62
CA VAL A 169 -15.49 -5.45 13.20
C VAL A 169 -14.58 -4.99 12.06
N ALA A 170 -15.09 -4.18 11.13
CA ALA A 170 -14.27 -3.64 10.04
C ALA A 170 -13.19 -2.68 10.55
N THR A 171 -13.48 -1.91 11.60
CA THR A 171 -12.52 -1.00 12.24
C THR A 171 -11.40 -1.79 12.91
N TRP A 172 -11.74 -2.79 13.74
CA TRP A 172 -10.73 -3.65 14.38
C TRP A 172 -9.95 -4.49 13.36
N GLY A 173 -10.62 -4.95 12.30
CA GLY A 173 -9.96 -5.65 11.22
C GLY A 173 -8.99 -4.79 10.43
N ALA A 174 -9.28 -3.50 10.23
CA ALA A 174 -8.32 -2.57 9.63
C ALA A 174 -7.05 -2.45 10.47
N VAL A 175 -7.19 -2.29 11.79
CA VAL A 175 -6.06 -2.27 12.73
C VAL A 175 -5.31 -3.60 12.68
N GLY A 176 -6.03 -4.73 12.67
CA GLY A 176 -5.45 -6.07 12.55
C GLY A 176 -4.67 -6.26 11.24
N LEU A 177 -5.17 -5.79 10.11
CA LEU A 177 -4.48 -5.84 8.81
C LEU A 177 -3.21 -5.00 8.83
N VAL A 178 -3.26 -3.79 9.39
CA VAL A 178 -2.07 -2.95 9.56
C VAL A 178 -1.02 -3.69 10.39
N ILE A 179 -1.40 -4.19 11.58
CA ILE A 179 -0.47 -4.90 12.46
C ILE A 179 0.07 -6.16 11.76
N LEU A 180 -0.79 -6.89 11.06
CA LEU A 180 -0.41 -8.09 10.31
C LEU A 180 0.70 -7.78 9.30
N PHE A 181 0.47 -6.82 8.41
CA PHE A 181 1.40 -6.56 7.30
C PHE A 181 2.60 -5.68 7.68
N THR A 182 2.53 -4.89 8.76
CA THR A 182 3.65 -4.02 9.18
C THR A 182 4.54 -4.64 10.25
N PHE A 183 4.01 -5.55 11.06
CA PHE A 183 4.73 -6.04 12.24
C PHE A 183 4.65 -7.55 12.40
N LEU A 184 3.44 -8.10 12.46
CA LEU A 184 3.24 -9.50 12.85
C LEU A 184 3.85 -10.46 11.82
N TRP A 185 3.71 -10.18 10.53
CA TRP A 185 4.28 -11.01 9.46
C TRP A 185 5.80 -11.17 9.61
N ASP A 186 6.50 -10.04 9.74
CA ASP A 186 7.96 -10.03 9.86
C ASP A 186 8.43 -10.59 11.20
N THR A 187 7.69 -10.31 12.28
CA THR A 187 7.99 -10.82 13.63
C THR A 187 7.83 -12.34 13.71
N VAL A 188 6.74 -12.89 13.19
CA VAL A 188 6.51 -14.34 13.16
C VAL A 188 7.60 -15.03 12.37
N LEU A 189 7.95 -14.50 11.20
CA LEU A 189 9.05 -15.06 10.42
C LEU A 189 10.37 -14.98 11.19
N LEU A 190 10.70 -13.85 11.82
CA LEU A 190 11.92 -13.71 12.63
C LEU A 190 11.99 -14.75 13.75
N VAL A 191 10.88 -14.98 14.46
CA VAL A 191 10.78 -16.00 15.50
C VAL A 191 11.00 -17.40 14.93
N VAL A 192 10.34 -17.73 13.81
CA VAL A 192 10.50 -19.01 13.12
C VAL A 192 11.95 -19.22 12.66
N LYS A 193 12.61 -18.16 12.14
CA LYS A 193 14.04 -18.22 11.79
C LYS A 193 14.89 -18.62 13.00
N GLY A 194 14.62 -18.08 14.18
CA GLY A 194 15.35 -18.42 15.40
C GLY A 194 15.23 -19.89 15.82
N PHE A 195 14.14 -20.56 15.48
CA PHE A 195 13.97 -22.00 15.73
C PHE A 195 14.58 -22.89 14.64
N VAL A 196 14.61 -22.41 13.40
CA VAL A 196 15.06 -23.19 12.24
C VAL A 196 16.56 -23.08 12.02
N VAL A 197 17.15 -21.91 12.31
CA VAL A 197 18.55 -21.59 12.07
C VAL A 197 19.26 -21.53 13.42
N THR A 198 19.90 -22.64 13.79
CA THR A 198 20.63 -22.78 15.07
C THR A 198 22.03 -22.16 15.02
N ASP A 199 22.64 -22.05 13.85
CA ASP A 199 23.93 -21.40 13.62
C ASP A 199 23.73 -19.99 13.06
N ILE A 200 24.26 -18.97 13.74
CA ILE A 200 24.12 -17.56 13.36
C ILE A 200 24.70 -17.29 11.96
N ASP A 201 25.75 -18.02 11.58
CA ASP A 201 26.43 -17.88 10.29
C ASP A 201 25.72 -18.57 9.13
N ARG A 202 24.70 -19.39 9.41
CA ARG A 202 23.95 -20.10 8.37
C ARG A 202 22.83 -19.21 7.83
N SER A 203 22.81 -19.04 6.50
CA SER A 203 21.70 -18.35 5.85
C SER A 203 20.38 -19.11 6.04
N PRO A 204 19.25 -18.42 6.25
CA PRO A 204 17.94 -19.06 6.29
C PRO A 204 17.65 -19.88 5.03
N PRO A 205 16.83 -20.95 5.13
CA PRO A 205 16.37 -21.68 3.96
C PRO A 205 15.62 -20.79 2.96
N GLU A 206 15.59 -21.16 1.68
CA GLU A 206 14.96 -20.35 0.62
C GLU A 206 13.46 -20.07 0.86
N TRP A 207 12.73 -21.05 1.41
CA TRP A 207 11.31 -20.89 1.73
C TRP A 207 11.06 -19.70 2.67
N PHE A 208 12.00 -19.38 3.56
CA PHE A 208 11.88 -18.25 4.47
C PHE A 208 11.74 -16.93 3.70
N PHE A 209 12.58 -16.74 2.68
CA PHE A 209 12.57 -15.54 1.85
C PHE A 209 11.32 -15.48 0.97
N LEU A 210 10.85 -16.64 0.47
CA LEU A 210 9.59 -16.74 -0.26
C LEU A 210 8.41 -16.26 0.58
N PHE A 211 8.26 -16.76 1.81
CA PHE A 211 7.19 -16.34 2.72
C PHE A 211 7.33 -14.87 3.13
N LYS A 212 8.56 -14.39 3.33
CA LYS A 212 8.79 -12.95 3.57
C LYS A 212 8.25 -12.12 2.41
N ARG A 213 8.47 -12.55 1.18
CA ARG A 213 8.09 -11.85 -0.06
C ARG A 213 6.59 -11.88 -0.38
N LEU A 214 5.84 -12.82 0.17
CA LEU A 214 4.37 -12.86 0.01
C LEU A 214 3.68 -11.63 0.62
N ASN A 215 4.31 -10.96 1.60
CA ASN A 215 3.83 -9.69 2.10
C ASN A 215 4.06 -8.58 1.06
N PRO A 216 3.02 -7.86 0.56
CA PRO A 216 3.17 -6.78 -0.40
C PRO A 216 4.18 -5.72 0.03
N ARG A 217 4.26 -5.43 1.34
CA ARG A 217 5.24 -4.51 1.92
C ARG A 217 6.66 -4.94 1.60
N ASN A 218 6.97 -6.21 1.81
CA ASN A 218 8.29 -6.76 1.52
C ASN A 218 8.51 -6.99 0.03
N ALA A 219 7.44 -7.13 -0.78
CA ALA A 219 7.48 -7.20 -2.24
C ALA A 219 7.92 -5.87 -2.88
N PHE A 220 7.65 -4.75 -2.21
CA PHE A 220 8.08 -3.41 -2.58
C PHE A 220 9.60 -3.28 -2.75
N ASP A 221 10.40 -3.81 -1.83
CA ASP A 221 11.84 -3.53 -1.78
C ASP A 221 12.61 -4.08 -2.98
N ALA A 222 12.39 -5.35 -3.37
CA ALA A 222 13.00 -5.88 -4.59
C ALA A 222 12.31 -5.41 -5.89
N ALA A 223 11.20 -4.67 -5.84
CA ALA A 223 10.73 -3.94 -7.02
C ALA A 223 11.54 -2.65 -7.25
N LEU A 224 12.25 -2.17 -6.22
CA LEU A 224 13.15 -1.01 -6.28
C LEU A 224 14.60 -1.43 -6.53
N GLY A 225 15.04 -2.52 -5.90
CA GLY A 225 16.37 -3.11 -6.05
C GLY A 225 16.47 -4.05 -7.25
N GLY A 226 17.05 -3.57 -8.35
CA GLY A 226 17.54 -4.45 -9.41
C GLY A 226 18.87 -5.05 -8.97
N ALA A 227 18.85 -6.30 -8.52
CA ALA A 227 20.10 -6.97 -8.20
C ALA A 227 20.97 -7.12 -9.46
N SER A 228 22.26 -6.82 -9.31
CA SER A 228 23.24 -7.00 -10.38
C SER A 228 23.81 -8.42 -10.25
N GLY A 229 23.33 -9.34 -11.08
CA GLY A 229 23.78 -10.75 -11.11
C GLY A 229 22.62 -11.75 -10.99
N PRO A 230 22.92 -13.06 -10.98
CA PRO A 230 21.91 -14.10 -10.82
C PRO A 230 21.26 -13.99 -9.43
N THR A 231 20.01 -13.55 -9.39
CA THR A 231 19.21 -13.58 -8.17
C THR A 231 18.21 -14.72 -8.18
N PRO A 232 17.89 -15.29 -7.02
CA PRO A 232 16.73 -16.17 -6.91
C PRO A 232 15.47 -15.49 -7.44
N PHE A 233 14.62 -16.28 -8.11
CA PHE A 233 13.43 -15.77 -8.81
C PHE A 233 12.50 -14.91 -7.93
N TYR A 234 12.45 -15.17 -6.62
CA TYR A 234 11.61 -14.44 -5.67
C TYR A 234 12.11 -13.03 -5.32
N LEU A 235 13.35 -12.73 -5.68
CA LEU A 235 13.91 -11.37 -5.58
C LEU A 235 13.77 -10.60 -6.89
N GLU A 236 13.28 -11.23 -7.96
CA GLU A 236 13.13 -10.56 -9.24
C GLU A 236 11.93 -9.61 -9.27
N LEU A 237 12.03 -8.59 -10.13
CA LEU A 237 11.01 -7.56 -10.32
C LEU A 237 9.66 -8.16 -10.74
N TRP A 238 9.67 -9.12 -11.68
CA TRP A 238 8.43 -9.72 -12.19
C TRP A 238 7.68 -10.45 -11.08
N PHE A 239 8.39 -11.10 -10.15
CA PHE A 239 7.77 -11.79 -9.02
C PHE A 239 7.06 -10.79 -8.11
N GLY A 240 7.68 -9.64 -7.82
CA GLY A 240 7.04 -8.55 -7.09
C GLY A 240 5.75 -8.05 -7.76
N ILE A 241 5.77 -7.90 -9.09
CA ILE A 241 4.58 -7.51 -9.88
C ILE A 241 3.48 -8.57 -9.76
N VAL A 242 3.83 -9.85 -9.83
CA VAL A 242 2.87 -10.95 -9.65
C VAL A 242 2.26 -10.90 -8.25
N ILE A 243 3.06 -10.67 -7.20
CA ILE A 243 2.54 -10.55 -5.83
C ILE A 243 1.56 -9.38 -5.71
N PHE A 244 1.86 -8.21 -6.27
CA PHE A 244 0.91 -7.10 -6.28
C PHE A 244 -0.37 -7.42 -7.06
N GLY A 245 -0.25 -8.09 -8.21
CA GLY A 245 -1.41 -8.54 -8.98
C GLY A 245 -2.29 -9.52 -8.20
N VAL A 246 -1.67 -10.49 -7.51
CA VAL A 246 -2.37 -11.46 -6.67
C VAL A 246 -3.13 -10.75 -5.54
N TRP A 247 -2.48 -9.83 -4.82
CA TRP A 247 -3.13 -9.11 -3.72
C TRP A 247 -4.15 -8.06 -4.16
N LEU A 248 -4.10 -7.62 -5.42
CA LEU A 248 -5.14 -6.77 -5.98
C LEU A 248 -6.35 -7.60 -6.42
N VAL A 249 -6.13 -8.73 -7.09
CA VAL A 249 -7.20 -9.53 -7.71
C VAL A 249 -7.85 -10.51 -6.74
N VAL A 250 -7.07 -11.25 -5.95
CA VAL A 250 -7.61 -12.34 -5.10
C VAL A 250 -8.53 -11.82 -4.00
N PRO A 251 -8.17 -10.82 -3.17
CA PRO A 251 -9.06 -10.32 -2.13
C PRO A 251 -10.35 -9.73 -2.71
N LEU A 252 -10.26 -8.95 -3.79
CA LEU A 252 -11.43 -8.37 -4.45
C LEU A 252 -12.32 -9.44 -5.10
N GLY A 253 -11.71 -10.47 -5.71
CA GLY A 253 -12.42 -11.60 -6.27
C GLY A 253 -13.18 -12.41 -5.21
N LEU A 254 -12.53 -12.70 -4.08
CA LEU A 254 -13.17 -13.39 -2.94
C LEU A 254 -14.31 -12.56 -2.33
N ALA A 255 -14.08 -11.26 -2.15
CA ALA A 255 -15.10 -10.32 -1.69
C ALA A 255 -16.31 -10.30 -2.64
N TYR A 256 -16.05 -10.26 -3.95
CA TYR A 256 -17.09 -10.31 -4.96
C TYR A 256 -17.91 -11.60 -4.94
N LEU A 257 -17.23 -12.76 -4.86
CA LEU A 257 -17.90 -14.07 -4.81
C LEU A 257 -18.76 -14.20 -3.56
N ARG A 258 -18.30 -13.70 -2.41
CA ARG A 258 -19.11 -13.68 -1.19
C ARG A 258 -20.32 -12.76 -1.33
N PHE A 259 -20.13 -11.58 -1.92
CA PHE A 259 -21.23 -10.67 -2.19
C PHE A 259 -22.30 -11.28 -3.10
N GLN A 260 -21.96 -12.15 -4.04
CA GLN A 260 -22.99 -12.81 -4.87
C GLN A 260 -23.83 -13.82 -4.08
N ARG A 261 -23.27 -14.43 -3.02
CA ARG A 261 -23.94 -15.48 -2.25
C ARG A 261 -24.81 -14.95 -1.11
N GLU A 262 -24.54 -13.74 -0.63
CA GLU A 262 -25.42 -13.05 0.32
C GLU A 262 -26.59 -12.41 -0.44
N ASP A 263 -27.68 -13.16 -0.57
CA ASP A 263 -29.00 -12.58 -0.78
C ASP A 263 -29.34 -11.75 0.45
N LEU A 264 -29.58 -10.45 0.23
CA LEU A 264 -30.02 -9.54 1.28
C LEU A 264 -31.47 -9.91 1.60
N ALA A 265 -31.65 -10.85 2.53
CA ALA A 265 -32.92 -11.07 3.21
C ALA A 265 -33.28 -9.86 4.09
#